data_AF-A0A8J6DLY0-F1
#
_entry.id   AF-A0A8J6DLY0-F1
#
_cell.length_a   1.000
_cell.length_b   1.000
_cell.length_c   1.000
_cell.angle_alpha   90.00
_cell.angle_beta   90.00
_cell.angle_gamma   90.00
#
_symmetry.space_group_name_H-M   'P 1'
#
loop_
_entity.id
_entity.type
_entity.pdbx_description
1 polymer ?
#
loop_
_entity_poly.entity_id
_entity_poly.type
_entity_poly.pdbx_seq_one_letter_code
_entity_poly.pdbx_strand_id
1 'polypeptide(L)'
;TASSAIKGAIQLGIGYTVGNLTSKPDRDVLMQDFYVVESVFLPSEGSNLTPAHHYPDFRFKTYAPLAFRYFRELFGIKPDDYLYSICSEPLIELSNPGASGSLFFVTSDDEFIIKTVQHKEAEFLQKLLPGYYM
;
A
#
# COMPACT_ATOMS: atom_id res chain seq x y z
N THR A 1 5.81 13.34 14.70
CA THR A 1 5.28 14.42 13.83
C THR A 1 4.11 13.87 13.02
N ALA A 2 3.30 14.70 12.35
CA ALA A 2 2.24 14.19 11.47
C ALA A 2 2.82 13.27 10.36
N SER A 3 4.00 13.61 9.84
CA SER A 3 4.74 12.78 8.88
C SER A 3 5.17 11.40 9.46
N SER A 4 5.63 11.33 10.71
CA SER A 4 5.99 10.03 11.30
C SER A 4 4.77 9.12 11.49
N ALA A 5 3.60 9.69 11.81
CA ALA A 5 2.36 8.93 11.96
C ALA A 5 1.86 8.36 10.63
N ILE A 6 1.92 9.13 9.53
CA ILE A 6 1.49 8.63 8.21
C ILE A 6 2.43 7.52 7.69
N LYS A 7 3.74 7.65 7.84
CA LYS A 7 4.72 6.61 7.46
C LYS A 7 4.43 5.29 8.17
N GLY A 8 4.25 5.37 9.49
CA GLY A 8 3.90 4.21 10.31
C GLY A 8 2.58 3.55 9.94
N ALA A 9 1.55 4.35 9.68
CA ALA A 9 0.25 3.85 9.22
C ALA A 9 0.34 3.16 7.85
N ILE A 10 1.16 3.69 6.93
CA ILE A 10 1.44 3.08 5.62
C ILE A 10 2.09 1.70 5.81
N GLN A 11 3.18 1.62 6.57
CA GLN A 11 3.92 0.36 6.79
C GLN A 11 3.06 -0.69 7.49
N LEU A 12 2.33 -0.30 8.54
CA LEU A 12 1.44 -1.20 9.26
C LEU A 12 0.30 -1.72 8.37
N GLY A 13 -0.33 -0.83 7.59
CA GLY A 13 -1.40 -1.19 6.68
C GLY A 13 -0.95 -2.10 5.53
N ILE A 14 0.21 -1.82 4.93
CA ILE A 14 0.80 -2.68 3.88
C ILE A 14 1.18 -4.04 4.47
N GLY A 15 1.85 -4.07 5.62
CA GLY A 15 2.21 -5.31 6.32
C GLY A 15 1.01 -6.21 6.58
N TYR A 16 -0.07 -5.64 7.11
CA TYR A 16 -1.32 -6.37 7.35
C TYR A 16 -1.98 -6.87 6.06
N THR A 17 -2.14 -6.00 5.06
CA THR A 17 -2.94 -6.32 3.87
C THR A 17 -2.24 -7.28 2.93
N VAL A 18 -0.94 -7.10 2.70
CA VAL A 18 -0.15 -8.04 1.88
C VAL A 18 0.07 -9.35 2.61
N GLY A 19 0.36 -9.31 3.93
CA GLY A 19 0.51 -10.51 4.75
C GLY A 19 -0.75 -11.36 4.83
N ASN A 20 -1.95 -10.75 4.82
CA ASN A 20 -3.19 -11.51 4.71
C ASN A 20 -3.45 -12.03 3.29
N LEU A 21 -3.02 -11.29 2.26
CA LEU A 21 -3.23 -11.68 0.87
C LEU A 21 -2.43 -12.93 0.48
N THR A 22 -1.24 -13.14 1.05
CA THR A 22 -0.45 -14.37 0.82
C THR A 22 -1.13 -15.64 1.33
N SER A 23 -2.10 -15.53 2.25
CA SER A 23 -2.92 -16.67 2.69
C SER A 23 -4.06 -17.02 1.72
N LYS A 24 -4.40 -16.12 0.78
CA LYS A 24 -5.46 -16.36 -0.20
C LYS A 24 -4.90 -17.17 -1.39
N PRO A 25 -5.66 -18.15 -1.92
CA PRO A 25 -5.20 -18.98 -3.01
C PRO A 25 -4.90 -18.17 -4.27
N ASP A 26 -3.99 -18.67 -5.08
CA ASP A 26 -3.68 -18.10 -6.38
C ASP A 26 -4.81 -18.37 -7.37
N ARG A 27 -5.17 -17.33 -8.12
CA ARG A 27 -6.15 -17.37 -9.19
C ARG A 27 -5.94 -16.20 -10.14
N ASP A 28 -6.44 -16.36 -11.36
CA ASP A 28 -6.42 -15.32 -12.37
C ASP A 28 -7.19 -14.06 -11.94
N VAL A 29 -6.73 -12.92 -12.43
CA VAL A 29 -7.39 -11.61 -12.26
C VAL A 29 -8.60 -11.54 -13.19
N LEU A 30 -9.76 -11.22 -12.63
CA LEU A 30 -10.99 -10.99 -13.37
C LEU A 30 -11.28 -9.49 -13.45
N MET A 31 -12.08 -9.07 -14.44
CA MET A 31 -12.41 -7.64 -14.64
C MET A 31 -13.01 -6.97 -13.39
N GLN A 32 -13.76 -7.71 -12.58
CA GLN A 32 -14.33 -7.23 -11.32
C GLN A 32 -13.27 -6.89 -10.26
N ASP A 33 -12.10 -7.55 -10.29
CA ASP A 33 -11.06 -7.38 -9.29
C ASP A 33 -10.42 -5.99 -9.33
N PHE A 34 -10.44 -5.30 -10.48
CA PHE A 34 -9.96 -3.92 -10.62
C PHE A 34 -10.79 -2.89 -9.85
N TYR A 35 -12.03 -3.22 -9.52
CA TYR A 35 -12.96 -2.33 -8.81
C TYR A 35 -13.09 -2.65 -7.32
N VAL A 36 -12.46 -3.73 -6.84
CA VAL A 36 -12.50 -4.12 -5.43
C VAL A 36 -11.75 -3.10 -4.58
N VAL A 37 -12.35 -2.70 -3.46
CA VAL A 37 -11.70 -1.91 -2.41
C VAL A 37 -11.92 -2.61 -1.07
N GLU A 38 -10.86 -3.13 -0.49
CA GLU A 38 -10.89 -3.71 0.86
C GLU A 38 -10.59 -2.62 1.88
N SER A 39 -11.26 -2.65 3.03
CA SER A 39 -11.02 -1.68 4.11
C SER A 39 -10.94 -2.36 5.46
N VAL A 40 -9.90 -2.02 6.21
CA VAL A 40 -9.66 -2.50 7.57
C VAL A 40 -9.52 -1.31 8.52
N PHE A 41 -10.02 -1.46 9.74
CA PHE A 41 -9.82 -0.51 10.82
C PHE A 41 -8.69 -1.00 11.73
N LEU A 42 -7.70 -0.16 11.99
CA LEU A 42 -6.55 -0.42 12.85
C LEU A 42 -6.61 0.52 14.07
N PRO A 43 -7.15 0.03 15.20
CA PRO A 43 -7.17 0.79 16.45
C PRO A 43 -5.77 0.80 17.10
N SER A 44 -5.43 1.93 17.72
CA SER A 44 -4.19 2.12 18.49
C SER A 44 -4.02 1.12 19.63
N GLU A 45 -5.12 0.76 20.29
CA GLU A 45 -5.14 -0.27 21.35
C GLU A 45 -4.95 -1.71 20.80
N GLY A 46 -4.93 -1.89 19.49
CA GLY A 46 -4.86 -3.19 18.84
C GLY A 46 -6.21 -3.89 18.73
N SER A 47 -6.22 -5.01 18.03
CA SER A 47 -7.41 -5.83 17.77
C SER A 47 -7.03 -7.31 17.70
N ASN A 48 -8.02 -8.18 17.49
CA ASN A 48 -7.76 -9.60 17.18
C ASN A 48 -7.01 -9.80 15.85
N LEU A 49 -6.94 -8.76 15.01
CA LEU A 49 -6.33 -8.80 13.68
C LEU A 49 -4.96 -8.11 13.63
N THR A 50 -4.73 -7.14 14.51
CA THR A 50 -3.54 -6.26 14.46
C THR A 50 -3.02 -6.00 15.86
N PRO A 51 -1.69 -6.02 16.10
CA PRO A 51 -1.14 -5.66 17.40
C PRO A 51 -1.43 -4.19 17.74
N ALA A 52 -1.34 -3.84 19.03
CA ALA A 52 -1.37 -2.47 19.49
C ALA A 52 -0.20 -1.66 18.91
N HIS A 53 -0.43 -0.36 18.66
CA HIS A 53 0.55 0.52 18.05
C HIS A 53 0.43 1.97 18.55
N HIS A 54 1.50 2.74 18.38
CA HIS A 54 1.57 4.12 18.88
C HIS A 54 0.96 5.18 17.94
N TYR A 55 0.47 4.79 16.77
CA TYR A 55 -0.22 5.68 15.83
C TYR A 55 -1.70 5.86 16.23
N PRO A 56 -2.33 7.02 15.94
CA PRO A 56 -3.77 7.20 16.12
C PRO A 56 -4.57 6.15 15.35
N ASP A 57 -5.78 5.86 15.82
CA ASP A 57 -6.72 4.99 15.12
C ASP A 57 -6.90 5.42 13.66
N PHE A 58 -6.82 4.46 12.74
CA PHE A 58 -6.95 4.75 11.32
C PHE A 58 -7.65 3.64 10.55
N ARG A 59 -8.16 3.99 9.38
CA ARG A 59 -8.73 3.05 8.43
C ARG A 59 -7.81 2.94 7.22
N PHE A 60 -7.35 1.74 6.94
CA PHE A 60 -6.55 1.46 5.75
C PHE A 60 -7.45 0.92 4.64
N LYS A 61 -7.23 1.39 3.42
CA LYS A 61 -7.97 0.97 2.22
C LYS A 61 -7.00 0.43 1.18
N THR A 62 -7.27 -0.77 0.68
CA THR A 62 -6.49 -1.41 -0.37
C THR A 62 -7.33 -1.50 -1.62
N TYR A 63 -6.86 -0.88 -2.69
CA TYR A 63 -7.54 -0.84 -3.98
C TYR A 63 -7.00 -1.96 -4.86
N ALA A 64 -7.91 -2.69 -5.52
CA ALA A 64 -7.62 -3.80 -6.43
C ALA A 64 -6.52 -4.78 -5.92
N PRO A 65 -6.65 -5.32 -4.69
CA PRO A 65 -5.57 -6.07 -4.03
C PRO A 65 -5.04 -7.24 -4.87
N LEU A 66 -5.93 -7.98 -5.53
CA LEU A 66 -5.54 -9.10 -6.39
C LEU A 66 -4.82 -8.63 -7.66
N ALA A 67 -5.25 -7.52 -8.28
CA ALA A 67 -4.58 -6.96 -9.45
C ALA A 67 -3.15 -6.50 -9.09
N PHE A 68 -2.95 -5.84 -7.95
CA PHE A 68 -1.62 -5.45 -7.50
C PHE A 68 -0.75 -6.61 -7.00
N ARG A 69 -1.33 -7.74 -6.59
CA ARG A 69 -0.57 -8.99 -6.43
C ARG A 69 -0.04 -9.46 -7.79
N TYR A 70 -0.91 -9.56 -8.78
CA TYR A 70 -0.54 -9.96 -10.14
C TYR A 70 0.51 -9.03 -10.77
N PHE A 71 0.36 -7.70 -10.66
CA PHE A 71 1.35 -6.77 -11.21
C PHE A 71 2.73 -6.91 -10.55
N ARG A 72 2.78 -7.12 -9.23
CA ARG A 72 4.05 -7.37 -8.54
C ARG A 72 4.71 -8.66 -9.06
N GLU A 73 3.94 -9.73 -9.23
CA GLU A 73 4.44 -10.99 -9.80
C GLU A 73 4.98 -10.79 -11.23
N LEU A 74 4.26 -10.04 -12.07
CA LEU A 74 4.68 -9.72 -13.43
C LEU A 74 6.02 -8.95 -13.46
N PHE A 75 6.24 -8.06 -12.49
CA PHE A 75 7.49 -7.31 -12.32
C PHE A 75 8.57 -8.07 -11.54
N GLY A 76 8.34 -9.34 -11.18
CA GLY A 76 9.30 -10.16 -10.45
C GLY A 76 9.50 -9.74 -8.99
N ILE A 77 8.56 -8.96 -8.42
CA ILE A 77 8.60 -8.47 -7.05
C ILE A 77 7.94 -9.53 -6.14
N LYS A 78 8.75 -10.25 -5.38
CA LYS A 78 8.23 -11.25 -4.43
C LYS A 78 7.52 -10.56 -3.25
N PRO A 79 6.47 -11.18 -2.67
CA PRO A 79 5.77 -10.61 -1.52
C PRO A 79 6.68 -10.33 -0.33
N ASP A 80 7.62 -11.23 -0.03
CA ASP A 80 8.53 -11.10 1.11
C ASP A 80 9.53 -9.97 0.91
N ASP A 81 10.09 -9.84 -0.31
CA ASP A 81 11.01 -8.76 -0.65
C ASP A 81 10.30 -7.39 -0.59
N TYR A 82 9.08 -7.31 -1.12
CA TYR A 82 8.23 -6.11 -1.04
C TYR A 82 7.92 -5.71 0.39
N LEU A 83 7.54 -6.68 1.23
CA LEU A 83 7.26 -6.45 2.65
C LEU A 83 8.52 -6.06 3.40
N TYR A 84 9.66 -6.69 3.10
CA TYR A 84 10.92 -6.38 3.75
C TYR A 84 11.33 -4.95 3.46
N SER A 85 11.38 -4.58 2.17
CA SER A 85 11.75 -3.25 1.69
C SER A 85 10.87 -2.13 2.29
N ILE A 86 9.55 -2.32 2.28
CA ILE A 86 8.62 -1.28 2.75
C ILE A 86 8.49 -1.24 4.26
N CYS A 87 8.43 -2.37 4.95
CA CYS A 87 7.98 -2.42 6.34
C CYS A 87 9.09 -2.65 7.37
N SER A 88 10.30 -3.05 6.96
CA SER A 88 11.37 -3.39 7.93
C SER A 88 12.20 -2.18 8.36
N GLU A 89 12.35 -1.19 7.48
CA GLU A 89 13.12 0.02 7.75
C GLU A 89 12.26 1.28 7.64
N PRO A 90 12.56 2.37 8.38
CA PRO A 90 11.78 3.60 8.29
C PRO A 90 11.77 4.21 6.88
N LEU A 91 10.59 4.65 6.43
CA LEU A 91 10.46 5.38 5.17
C LEU A 91 11.17 6.74 5.21
N ILE A 92 11.99 7.02 4.20
CA ILE A 92 12.74 8.27 4.06
C ILE A 92 11.85 9.27 3.32
N GLU A 93 11.64 10.46 3.88
CA GLU A 93 10.83 11.51 3.25
C GLU A 93 11.69 12.39 2.35
N LEU A 94 11.25 12.57 1.11
CA LEU A 94 11.94 13.42 0.15
C LEU A 94 11.40 14.85 0.24
N SER A 95 12.29 15.81 0.41
CA SER A 95 11.96 17.23 0.67
C SER A 95 11.48 18.00 -0.56
N ASN A 96 11.41 17.37 -1.73
CA ASN A 96 11.07 18.00 -3.01
C ASN A 96 9.65 17.60 -3.44
N PRO A 97 8.60 18.36 -3.10
CA PRO A 97 7.21 18.00 -3.40
C PRO A 97 6.83 18.11 -4.89
N GLY A 98 7.77 18.47 -5.77
CA GLY A 98 7.50 18.78 -7.18
C GLY A 98 6.44 19.87 -7.34
N ALA A 99 5.93 20.06 -8.55
CA ALA A 99 4.88 21.04 -8.83
C ALA A 99 3.50 20.67 -8.23
N SER A 100 3.29 19.40 -7.85
CA SER A 100 1.98 18.89 -7.39
C SER A 100 1.72 19.06 -5.90
N GLY A 101 2.73 19.42 -5.09
CA GLY A 101 2.59 19.47 -3.64
C GLY A 101 2.47 18.09 -2.99
N SER A 102 2.81 17.02 -3.72
CA SER A 102 2.73 15.64 -3.22
C SER A 102 3.84 15.37 -2.21
N LEU A 103 3.54 14.60 -1.16
CA LEU A 103 4.56 13.97 -0.34
C LEU A 103 5.14 12.77 -1.09
N PHE A 104 6.45 12.60 -0.96
CA PHE A 104 7.19 11.48 -1.50
C PHE A 104 7.97 10.82 -0.38
N PHE A 105 7.89 9.49 -0.33
CA PHE A 105 8.74 8.66 0.49
C PHE A 105 9.49 7.66 -0.38
N VAL A 106 10.64 7.22 0.09
CA VAL A 106 11.43 6.15 -0.52
C VAL A 106 11.78 5.11 0.54
N THR A 107 11.87 3.84 0.13
CA THR A 107 12.38 2.76 0.98
C THR A 107 13.88 2.91 1.20
N SER A 108 14.40 2.30 2.27
CA SER A 108 15.81 2.47 2.65
C SER A 108 16.79 1.82 1.67
N ASP A 109 16.31 0.88 0.86
CA ASP A 109 17.04 0.22 -0.22
C ASP A 109 16.88 0.90 -1.59
N ASP A 110 16.18 2.04 -1.66
CA ASP A 110 15.94 2.82 -2.89
C ASP A 110 15.14 2.08 -3.98
N GLU A 111 14.43 0.99 -3.64
CA GLU A 111 13.66 0.19 -4.62
C GLU A 111 12.26 0.74 -4.88
N PHE A 112 11.59 1.33 -3.88
CA PHE A 112 10.20 1.77 -4.00
C PHE A 112 10.00 3.23 -3.63
N ILE A 113 9.22 3.93 -4.46
CA ILE A 113 8.72 5.28 -4.20
C ILE A 113 7.25 5.20 -3.79
N ILE A 114 6.91 5.86 -2.68
CA ILE A 114 5.54 6.05 -2.20
C ILE A 114 5.18 7.51 -2.40
N LYS A 115 4.13 7.77 -3.20
CA LYS A 115 3.69 9.13 -3.54
C LYS A 115 2.25 9.34 -3.09
N THR A 116 1.97 10.46 -2.42
CA THR A 116 0.57 10.88 -2.21
C THR A 116 -0.03 11.41 -3.51
N VAL A 117 -1.21 10.92 -3.84
CA VAL A 117 -1.99 11.36 -5.00
C VAL A 117 -3.28 12.02 -4.55
N GLN A 118 -3.78 12.96 -5.36
CA GLN A 118 -5.09 13.57 -5.14
C GLN A 118 -6.20 12.55 -5.42
N HIS A 119 -7.37 12.76 -4.84
CA HIS A 119 -8.51 11.84 -5.02
C HIS A 119 -8.85 11.58 -6.49
N LYS A 120 -8.89 12.64 -7.32
CA LYS A 120 -9.14 12.51 -8.77
C LYS A 120 -8.08 11.68 -9.51
N GLU A 121 -6.83 11.71 -9.05
CA GLU A 121 -5.73 10.94 -9.63
C GLU A 121 -5.86 9.46 -9.24
N ALA A 122 -6.21 9.18 -7.98
CA ALA A 122 -6.48 7.82 -7.52
C ALA A 122 -7.67 7.18 -8.27
N GLU A 123 -8.77 7.92 -8.46
CA GLU A 123 -9.91 7.43 -9.26
C GLU A 123 -9.53 7.17 -10.71
N PHE A 124 -8.70 8.04 -11.30
CA PHE A 124 -8.21 7.86 -12.66
C PHE A 124 -7.33 6.61 -12.78
N LEU A 125 -6.38 6.41 -11.85
CA LEU A 125 -5.51 5.23 -11.82
C LEU A 125 -6.33 3.95 -11.70
N GLN A 126 -7.37 3.92 -10.87
CA GLN A 126 -8.24 2.75 -10.75
C GLN A 126 -8.96 2.41 -12.06
N LYS A 127 -9.46 3.43 -12.77
CA LYS A 127 -10.09 3.26 -14.11
C LYS A 127 -9.10 2.81 -15.18
N LEU A 128 -7.81 3.11 -15.00
CA LEU A 128 -6.74 2.72 -15.91
C LEU A 128 -6.33 1.25 -15.77
N LEU A 129 -6.55 0.62 -14.60
CA LEU A 129 -6.04 -0.73 -14.31
C LEU A 129 -6.41 -1.81 -15.35
N PRO A 130 -7.64 -1.88 -15.89
CA PRO A 130 -7.95 -2.86 -16.94
C PRO A 130 -7.14 -2.63 -18.22
N GLY A 131 -6.89 -1.37 -18.57
CA GLY A 131 -6.07 -1.00 -19.73
C GLY A 131 -4.58 -1.18 -19.50
N TYR A 132 -4.11 -1.09 -18.25
CA TYR A 132 -2.73 -1.38 -17.87
C TYR A 132 -2.42 -2.89 -17.83
N TYR A 133 -3.44 -3.72 -17.59
CA TYR A 133 -3.33 -5.17 -17.60
C TYR A 133 -3.24 -5.79 -19.01
N MET A 134 -3.86 -5.15 -20.02
CA MET A 134 -3.87 -5.59 -21.42
C MET A 134 -2.56 -5.27 -22.13
#